data_AF-A0A497G4U8-F1
#
_entry.id   AF-A0A497G4U8-F1
#
_cell.length_a   1.000
_cell.length_b   1.000
_cell.length_c   1.000
_cell.angle_alpha   90.00
_cell.angle_beta   90.00
_cell.angle_gamma   90.00
#
_symmetry.space_group_name_H-M   'P 1'
#
loop_
_entity.id
_entity.type
_entity.pdbx_description
1 polymer ?
#
loop_
_entity_poly.entity_id
_entity_poly.type
_entity_poly.pdbx_seq_one_letter_code
_entity_poly.pdbx_strand_id
1 'polypeptide(L)' 'MLGALSTLLRQQGFHREADVVASYVRSRRRLLAELEEAHVRAVYGALEYSGEQARALVDAARDLLFMLQRIEERVVE' A
#
# COMPACT_ATOMS: atom_id res chain seq x y z
N MET A 1 0.44 -7.50 -3.18
CA MET A 1 1.93 -7.54 -3.31
C MET A 1 2.71 -7.25 -2.02
N LEU A 2 2.23 -6.39 -1.10
CA LEU A 2 2.98 -5.98 0.11
C LEU A 2 3.36 -7.11 1.09
N GLY A 3 2.60 -8.21 1.14
CA GLY A 3 2.97 -9.38 1.95
C GLY A 3 4.26 -10.08 1.47
N ALA A 4 4.48 -10.12 0.15
CA ALA A 4 5.71 -10.63 -0.43
C ALA A 4 6.90 -9.72 -0.08
N LEU A 5 6.73 -8.39 -0.15
CA LEU A 5 7.74 -7.43 0.28
C LEU A 5 8.16 -7.63 1.74
N SER A 6 7.21 -7.76 2.66
CA SER A 6 7.51 -8.04 4.08
C SER A 6 8.30 -9.34 4.26
N THR A 7 7.97 -10.38 3.48
CA THR A 7 8.69 -11.67 3.51
C THR A 7 10.12 -11.53 2.99
N LEU A 8 10.33 -10.82 1.88
CA LEU A 8 11.65 -10.59 1.29
C LEU A 8 12.54 -9.75 2.21
N LEU A 9 12.02 -8.66 2.78
CA LEU A 9 12.76 -7.84 3.75
C LEU A 9 13.23 -8.69 4.95
N ARG A 10 12.36 -9.56 5.45
CA ARG A 10 12.69 -10.46 6.57
C ARG A 10 13.76 -11.48 6.18
N GLN A 11 13.74 -12.02 4.95
CA GLN A 11 14.76 -12.94 4.45
C GLN A 11 16.13 -12.28 4.28
N GLN A 12 16.16 -10.99 3.95
CA GLN A 12 17.40 -10.21 3.79
C GLN A 12 17.92 -9.61 5.11
N GLY A 13 17.27 -9.85 6.24
CA GLY A 13 17.69 -9.37 7.56
C GLY A 13 17.09 -8.01 7.98
N PHE A 14 16.29 -7.37 7.13
CA PHE A 14 15.58 -6.12 7.41
C PHE A 14 14.31 -6.36 8.23
N HIS A 15 14.47 -6.90 9.43
CA HIS A 15 13.35 -7.32 10.29
C HIS A 15 12.45 -6.16 10.71
N ARG A 16 13.02 -4.98 10.98
CA ARG A 16 12.25 -3.80 11.41
C ARG A 16 11.37 -3.28 10.29
N GLU A 17 11.90 -3.20 9.08
CA GLU A 17 11.23 -2.76 7.86
C GLU A 17 10.12 -3.75 7.50
N ALA A 18 10.41 -5.06 7.59
CA ALA A 18 9.42 -6.11 7.40
C ALA A 18 8.21 -5.96 8.36
N ASP A 19 8.46 -5.61 9.62
CA ASP A 19 7.42 -5.41 10.64
C ASP A 19 6.62 -4.13 10.41
N VAL A 20 7.25 -3.06 9.91
CA VAL A 20 6.56 -1.85 9.47
C VAL A 20 5.59 -2.18 8.34
N VAL A 21 6.03 -2.91 7.29
CA VAL A 21 5.15 -3.34 6.19
C VAL A 21 4.01 -4.20 6.71
N ALA A 22 4.31 -5.20 7.55
CA ALA A 22 3.28 -6.10 8.08
C ALA A 22 2.23 -5.37 8.91
N SER A 23 2.66 -4.41 9.73
CA SER A 23 1.78 -3.59 10.57
C SER A 23 0.94 -2.62 9.73
N TYR A 24 1.55 -2.02 8.69
CA TYR A 24 0.83 -1.19 7.73
C TYR A 24 -0.28 -1.97 7.04
N VAL A 25 0.03 -3.16 6.51
CA VAL A 25 -0.96 -4.02 5.85
C VAL A 25 -2.07 -4.42 6.81
N ARG A 26 -1.75 -4.86 8.04
CA ARG A 26 -2.76 -5.26 9.03
C ARG A 26 -3.71 -4.12 9.39
N SER A 27 -3.18 -2.92 9.62
CA SER A 27 -4.00 -1.76 10.03
C SER A 27 -4.86 -1.19 8.90
N ARG A 28 -4.50 -1.43 7.63
CA ARG A 28 -5.14 -0.80 6.45
C ARG A 28 -5.70 -1.79 5.44
N ARG A 29 -5.97 -3.05 5.82
CA ARG A 29 -6.45 -4.11 4.89
C ARG A 29 -7.61 -3.66 3.99
N ARG A 30 -8.63 -3.03 4.56
CA ARG A 30 -9.82 -2.59 3.81
C ARG A 30 -9.47 -1.51 2.78
N LEU A 31 -8.66 -0.53 3.17
CA LEU A 31 -8.20 0.54 2.29
C LEU A 31 -7.36 0.00 1.13
N LEU A 32 -6.47 -0.95 1.41
CA LEU A 32 -5.63 -1.60 0.39
C LEU A 32 -6.47 -2.44 -0.59
N ALA A 33 -7.52 -3.10 -0.12
CA ALA A 33 -8.46 -3.81 -1.00
C ALA A 33 -9.21 -2.84 -1.92
N GLU A 34 -9.66 -1.70 -1.40
CA GLU A 34 -10.30 -0.65 -2.21
C GLU A 34 -9.35 -0.05 -3.24
N LEU A 35 -8.06 0.13 -2.90
CA LEU A 35 -7.03 0.58 -3.86
C LEU A 35 -6.83 -0.41 -5.02
N GLU A 36 -6.78 -1.71 -4.73
CA GLU A 36 -6.68 -2.77 -5.75
C GLU A 36 -7.93 -2.78 -6.64
N GLU A 37 -9.11 -2.62 -6.04
CA GLU A 37 -10.39 -2.62 -6.76
C GLU A 37 -10.61 -1.32 -7.55
N ALA A 38 -10.03 -0.20 -7.11
CA ALA A 38 -10.16 1.09 -7.78
C ALA A 38 -9.66 1.09 -9.21
N HIS A 39 -8.59 0.35 -9.50
CA HIS A 39 -8.14 0.19 -10.89
C HIS A 39 -9.20 -0.51 -11.75
N VAL A 40 -9.76 -1.62 -11.25
CA VAL A 40 -10.78 -2.39 -11.98
C VAL A 40 -12.04 -1.56 -12.18
N ARG A 41 -12.51 -0.85 -11.16
CA ARG A 41 -13.71 0.00 -11.25
C ARG A 41 -13.51 1.23 -12.12
N ALA A 42 -12.34 1.85 -12.09
CA ALA A 42 -12.05 3.01 -12.94
C ALA A 42 -11.96 2.65 -14.43
N VAL A 43 -11.46 1.45 -14.75
CA VAL A 43 -11.26 1.02 -16.14
C VAL A 43 -12.50 0.31 -16.71
N TYR A 44 -13.20 -0.47 -15.90
CA TYR A 44 -14.26 -1.38 -16.35
C TYR A 44 -15.60 -1.22 -15.60
N GLY A 45 -15.67 -0.36 -14.58
CA GLY A 45 -16.83 -0.22 -13.73
C GLY A 45 -17.96 0.61 -14.37
N ALA A 46 -19.20 0.17 -14.17
CA ALA A 46 -20.40 0.93 -14.53
C ALA A 46 -20.72 2.07 -13.53
N LEU A 47 -20.01 2.12 -12.39
CA LEU A 47 -20.20 3.10 -11.32
C LEU A 47 -18.94 3.95 -11.19
N GLU A 48 -19.10 5.27 -11.31
CA GLU A 48 -18.04 6.24 -11.10
C GLU A 48 -17.82 6.51 -9.61
N TYR A 49 -16.57 6.82 -9.26
CA TYR A 49 -16.26 7.34 -7.93
C TYR A 49 -16.73 8.78 -7.79
N SER A 50 -17.30 9.13 -6.64
CA SER A 50 -17.47 10.54 -6.29
C SER A 50 -16.11 11.23 -6.17
N GLY A 51 -16.09 12.57 -6.31
CA GLY A 51 -14.84 13.33 -6.14
C GLY A 51 -14.20 13.12 -4.76
N GLU A 52 -15.00 12.91 -3.72
CA GLU A 52 -14.52 12.57 -2.37
C GLU A 52 -13.89 11.18 -2.31
N GLN A 53 -14.54 10.18 -2.92
CA GLN A 53 -14.01 8.82 -2.97
C GLN A 53 -12.70 8.75 -3.77
N ALA A 54 -12.65 9.42 -4.92
CA ALA A 54 -11.44 9.52 -5.72
C ALA A 54 -10.30 10.17 -4.93
N ARG A 55 -10.60 11.24 -4.18
CA ARG A 55 -9.61 11.90 -3.33
C ARG A 55 -9.11 10.98 -2.20
N ALA A 56 -10.01 10.26 -1.54
CA ALA A 56 -9.63 9.30 -0.50
C ALA A 56 -8.71 8.19 -1.04
N LEU A 57 -8.97 7.70 -2.27
CA LEU A 57 -8.10 6.73 -2.94
C LEU A 57 -6.72 7.32 -3.27
N VAL A 58 -6.67 8.54 -3.81
CA VAL A 58 -5.39 9.21 -4.09
C VAL A 58 -4.58 9.43 -2.82
N ASP A 59 -5.21 9.87 -1.74
CA ASP A 59 -4.55 10.10 -0.46
C ASP A 59 -4.06 8.78 0.16
N ALA A 60 -4.82 7.68 0.01
CA ALA A 60 -4.39 6.34 0.39
C ALA A 60 -3.17 5.86 -0.40
N ALA A 61 -3.14 6.09 -1.72
CA ALA A 61 -2.01 5.74 -2.56
C ALA A 61 -0.75 6.54 -2.19
N ARG A 62 -0.90 7.82 -1.86
CA ARG A 62 0.20 8.67 -1.38
C ARG A 62 0.76 8.18 -0.04
N ASP A 63 -0.10 7.83 0.92
CA ASP A 63 0.32 7.28 2.22
C ASP A 63 1.11 5.97 2.03
N LEU A 64 0.67 5.11 1.11
CA LEU A 64 1.38 3.87 0.78
C LEU A 64 2.77 4.15 0.18
N LEU A 65 2.85 5.06 -0.80
CA LEU A 65 4.12 5.46 -1.42
C LEU A 65 5.10 6.02 -0.40
N PHE A 66 4.63 6.89 0.49
CA PHE A 66 5.45 7.47 1.55
C PHE A 66 6.02 6.39 2.49
N MET A 67 5.20 5.39 2.86
CA MET A 67 5.65 4.26 3.66
C MET A 67 6.75 3.44 2.95
N LEU A 68 6.60 3.22 1.64
CA LEU A 68 7.59 2.50 0.83
C LEU A 68 8.91 3.27 0.68
N GLN A 69 8.85 4.58 0.44
CA GLN A 69 10.03 5.44 0.36
C GLN A 69 10.85 5.40 1.65
N ARG A 70 10.19 5.44 2.82
CA ARG A 70 10.87 5.32 4.11
C ARG A 70 11.53 3.96 4.35
N ILE A 71 11.05 2.91 3.70
CA ILE A 71 11.70 1.60 3.74
C ILE A 71 12.90 1.60 2.80
N GLU A 72 12.74 2.14 1.59
CA GLU A 72 13.81 2.26 0.60
C GLU A 72 15.02 3.02 1.19
N GLU A 73 14.79 4.17 1.81
CA GLU A 73 15.82 4.97 2.49
C GLU A 73 16.62 4.15 3.52
N ARG A 74 15.99 3.18 4.20
CA ARG A 74 16.61 2.37 5.25
C ARG A 74 17.29 1.10 4.75
N VAL A 75 16.99 0.68 3.52
CA VAL A 75 17.51 -0.54 2.90
C VAL A 75 18.66 -0.22 1.94
N VAL A 76 18.65 0.98 1.35
CA VAL A 76 19.64 1.42 0.36
C VAL A 76 20.84 2.15 1.00
N GLU A 77 20.70 2.69 2.22
CA GLU A 77 21.83 3.14 3.05
C GLU A 77 22.62 1.95 3.65
#